data_AF-A0A846QQ02-F1
#
_entry.id   AF-A0A846QQ02-F1
#
_cell.length_a   1.000
_cell.length_b   1.000
_cell.length_c   1.000
_cell.angle_alpha   90.00
_cell.angle_beta   90.00
_cell.angle_gamma   90.00
#
_symmetry.space_group_name_H-M   'P 1'
#
loop_
_entity.id
_entity.type
_entity.pdbx_description
1 polymer ?
#
loop_
_entity_poly.entity_id
_entity_poly.type
_entity_poly.pdbx_seq_one_letter_code
_entity_poly.pdbx_strand_id
1 'polypeptide(L)'
;MRRKWDARTKARVVLAGLMGGCVTDICRENGIRPGLYYKWRGQFLEKAHTLFEQDQRPQTPAELEAENARLKRLVGQLTLELDRDGGSGR
;
A
#
# COMPACT_ATOMS: atom_id res chain seq x y z
N MET A 1 -11.37 -20.98 16.43
CA MET A 1 -10.57 -20.54 15.25
C MET A 1 -11.28 -19.36 14.58
N ARG A 2 -10.65 -18.18 14.49
CA ARG A 2 -11.28 -16.98 13.90
C ARG A 2 -11.26 -17.08 12.37
N ARG A 3 -12.42 -17.02 11.73
CA ARG A 3 -12.54 -17.00 10.26
C ARG A 3 -11.70 -15.84 9.71
N LYS A 4 -10.72 -16.14 8.86
CA LYS A 4 -9.92 -15.13 8.16
C LYS A 4 -10.62 -14.77 6.86
N TRP A 5 -10.74 -13.47 6.60
CA TRP A 5 -11.32 -12.93 5.38
C TRP A 5 -10.20 -12.48 4.46
N ASP A 6 -10.11 -13.09 3.27
CA ASP A 6 -9.17 -12.67 2.24
C ASP A 6 -9.57 -11.31 1.62
N ALA A 7 -8.64 -10.67 0.92
CA ALA A 7 -8.85 -9.35 0.33
C ALA A 7 -9.95 -9.33 -0.74
N ARG A 8 -10.02 -10.38 -1.58
CA ARG A 8 -11.03 -10.51 -2.65
C ARG A 8 -12.43 -10.59 -2.07
N THR A 9 -12.62 -11.38 -1.02
CA THR A 9 -13.91 -11.55 -0.34
C THR A 9 -14.36 -10.24 0.31
N LYS A 10 -13.45 -9.51 0.97
CA LYS A 10 -13.77 -8.19 1.55
C LYS A 10 -14.23 -7.21 0.47
N ALA A 11 -13.52 -7.13 -0.65
CA ALA A 11 -13.87 -6.24 -1.76
C ALA A 11 -15.24 -6.60 -2.35
N ARG A 12 -15.51 -7.88 -2.64
CA ARG A 12 -16.81 -8.35 -3.15
C ARG A 12 -17.97 -7.97 -2.23
N VAL A 13 -17.80 -8.18 -0.93
CA VAL A 13 -18.82 -7.83 0.08
C VAL A 13 -19.10 -6.33 0.11
N VAL A 14 -18.05 -5.50 0.10
CA VAL A 14 -18.21 -4.04 0.09
C VAL A 14 -18.92 -3.57 -1.17
N LEU A 15 -18.47 -4.05 -2.34
CA LEU A 15 -19.05 -3.70 -3.63
C LEU A 15 -20.52 -4.08 -3.73
N ALA A 16 -20.92 -5.26 -3.23
CA ALA A 16 -22.33 -5.67 -3.22
C ALA A 16 -23.24 -4.64 -2.51
N GLY A 17 -22.79 -4.08 -1.39
CA GLY A 17 -23.55 -3.04 -0.69
C GLY A 17 -23.47 -1.66 -1.36
N LEU A 18 -22.33 -1.32 -1.99
CA LEU A 18 -22.20 -0.07 -2.75
C LEU A 18 -23.06 -0.05 -4.02
N MET A 19 -23.31 -1.23 -4.62
CA MET A 19 -24.20 -1.41 -5.78
C MET A 19 -25.70 -1.46 -5.39
N GLY A 20 -26.04 -1.06 -4.16
CA GLY A 20 -27.44 -0.99 -3.69
C GLY A 20 -27.95 -2.25 -3.00
N GLY A 21 -27.11 -3.24 -2.76
CA GLY A 21 -27.49 -4.44 -2.01
C GLY A 21 -27.80 -4.15 -0.54
N CYS A 22 -28.75 -4.91 0.02
CA CYS A 22 -29.16 -4.78 1.41
C CYS A 22 -28.05 -5.23 2.37
N VAL A 23 -27.53 -4.33 3.20
CA VAL A 23 -26.38 -4.59 4.07
C VAL A 23 -26.66 -5.73 5.07
N THR A 24 -27.88 -5.85 5.57
CA THR A 24 -28.25 -6.92 6.51
C THR A 24 -28.19 -8.29 5.87
N ASP A 25 -28.65 -8.41 4.62
CA ASP A 25 -28.67 -9.67 3.89
C ASP A 25 -27.26 -10.07 3.48
N ILE A 26 -26.48 -9.12 2.95
CA ILE A 26 -25.05 -9.31 2.65
C ILE A 26 -24.29 -9.78 3.89
N CYS A 27 -24.56 -9.18 5.06
CA CYS A 27 -23.93 -9.57 6.31
C CYS A 27 -24.31 -11.00 6.73
N ARG A 28 -25.58 -11.37 6.58
CA ARG A 28 -26.09 -12.71 6.91
C ARG A 28 -25.49 -13.78 6.00
N GLU A 29 -25.53 -13.58 4.68
CA GLU A 29 -24.99 -14.50 3.67
C GLU A 29 -23.48 -14.72 3.86
N ASN A 30 -22.76 -13.66 4.20
CA ASN A 30 -21.32 -13.74 4.42
C ASN A 30 -20.98 -14.00 5.90
N GLY A 31 -21.94 -14.23 6.80
CA GLY A 31 -21.64 -14.51 8.21
C GLY A 31 -20.75 -13.45 8.89
N ILE A 32 -20.95 -12.17 8.56
CA ILE A 32 -20.25 -11.03 9.16
C ILE A 32 -21.22 -10.15 9.94
N ARG A 33 -20.69 -9.37 10.88
CA ARG A 33 -21.48 -8.37 11.61
C ARG A 33 -21.54 -7.06 10.80
N PRO A 34 -22.64 -6.29 10.84
CA PRO A 34 -22.75 -5.00 10.14
C PRO A 34 -21.60 -4.03 10.43
N GLY A 35 -21.14 -3.94 11.67
CA GLY A 35 -19.98 -3.10 12.02
C GLY A 35 -18.69 -3.48 11.28
N LEU A 36 -18.50 -4.77 10.97
CA LEU A 36 -17.36 -5.24 10.20
C LEU A 36 -17.49 -4.86 8.71
N TYR A 37 -18.70 -4.93 8.16
CA TYR A 37 -18.99 -4.43 6.81
C TYR A 37 -18.65 -2.94 6.69
N TYR A 38 -19.14 -2.11 7.61
CA TYR A 38 -18.89 -0.65 7.55
C TYR A 38 -17.41 -0.32 7.72
N LYS A 39 -16.69 -1.07 8.57
CA LYS A 39 -15.24 -0.95 8.68
C LYS A 39 -14.54 -1.24 7.35
N TRP A 40 -14.92 -2.32 6.66
CA TRP A 40 -14.33 -2.63 5.35
C TRP A 40 -14.74 -1.62 4.28
N ARG A 41 -15.98 -1.14 4.30
CA ARG A 41 -16.46 -0.09 3.39
C ARG A 41 -15.63 1.18 3.54
N GLY A 42 -15.38 1.62 4.78
CA GLY A 42 -14.52 2.76 5.05
C GLY A 42 -13.11 2.56 4.49
N GLN A 43 -12.47 1.43 4.80
CA GLN A 43 -11.14 1.09 4.28
C GLN A 43 -11.08 1.02 2.75
N PHE A 44 -12.14 0.53 2.12
CA PHE A 44 -12.24 0.43 0.67
C PHE A 44 -12.35 1.81 0.04
N LEU A 45 -13.25 2.66 0.52
CA LEU A 45 -13.45 4.01 -0.02
C LEU A 45 -12.20 4.89 0.17
N GLU A 46 -11.50 4.73 1.29
CA GLU A 46 -10.24 5.43 1.56
C GLU A 46 -9.14 5.04 0.55
N LYS A 47 -9.06 3.77 0.15
CA LYS A 47 -7.94 3.24 -0.63
C LYS A 47 -8.25 2.99 -2.10
N ALA A 48 -9.51 2.99 -2.52
CA ALA A 48 -9.89 2.64 -3.88
C ALA A 48 -9.29 3.57 -4.94
N HIS A 49 -9.03 4.85 -4.59
CA HIS A 49 -8.43 5.83 -5.50
C HIS A 49 -7.04 5.41 -6.00
N THR A 50 -6.27 4.67 -5.20
CA THR A 50 -4.90 4.24 -5.57
C THR A 50 -4.88 3.29 -6.76
N LEU A 51 -6.03 2.73 -7.16
CA LEU A 51 -6.15 1.92 -8.39
C LEU A 51 -6.18 2.77 -9.66
N PHE A 52 -6.50 4.06 -9.54
CA PHE A 52 -6.59 5.00 -10.65
C PHE A 52 -5.40 5.96 -10.71
N GLU A 53 -4.57 6.00 -9.66
CA GLU A 53 -3.26 6.62 -9.73
C GLU A 53 -2.44 5.86 -10.78
N GLN A 54 -2.03 6.55 -11.85
CA GLN A 54 -1.27 5.96 -12.95
C GLN A 54 -0.10 5.16 -12.38
N ASP A 55 0.08 3.91 -12.87
CA ASP A 55 1.11 2.96 -12.48
C ASP A 55 2.45 3.66 -12.17
N GLN A 56 2.66 4.04 -10.91
CA GLN A 56 3.96 3.83 -10.32
C GLN A 56 4.02 2.32 -10.17
N ARG A 57 4.38 1.63 -11.27
CA ARG A 57 4.74 0.21 -11.22
C ARG A 57 5.55 0.07 -9.93
N PRO A 58 5.10 -0.72 -8.94
CA PRO A 58 5.84 -0.86 -7.71
C PRO A 58 7.24 -1.29 -8.12
N GLN A 59 8.25 -0.50 -7.73
CA GLN A 59 9.62 -0.78 -8.09
C GLN A 59 9.91 -2.22 -7.67
N THR A 60 10.35 -3.03 -8.61
CA THR A 60 10.71 -4.41 -8.33
C THR A 60 11.86 -4.42 -7.31
N PRO A 61 12.02 -5.49 -6.51
CA PRO A 61 13.16 -5.61 -5.60
C PRO A 61 14.50 -5.34 -6.29
N ALA A 62 14.65 -5.78 -7.54
CA ALA A 62 15.84 -5.53 -8.34
C ALA A 62 16.03 -4.04 -8.70
N GLU A 63 14.96 -3.33 -9.05
CA GLU A 63 15.00 -1.88 -9.32
C GLU A 63 15.34 -1.09 -8.05
N LEU A 64 14.80 -1.49 -6.89
CA LEU A 64 15.12 -0.91 -5.60
C LEU A 64 16.58 -1.16 -5.21
N GLU A 65 17.09 -2.37 -5.40
CA GLU A 65 18.48 -2.72 -5.14
C GLU A 65 19.45 -1.95 -6.04
N ALA A 66 19.13 -1.82 -7.33
CA ALA A 66 19.92 -1.06 -8.28
C ALA A 66 19.98 0.42 -7.89
N GLU A 67 18.86 1.02 -7.52
CA GLU A 67 18.83 2.41 -7.07
C GLU A 67 19.55 2.57 -5.73
N ASN A 68 19.42 1.63 -4.79
CA ASN A 68 20.14 1.67 -3.52
C ASN A 68 21.67 1.63 -3.73
N ALA A 69 22.15 0.80 -4.66
CA ALA A 69 23.56 0.74 -5.04
C ALA A 69 24.05 2.02 -5.73
N ARG A 70 23.20 2.66 -6.54
CA ARG A 70 23.48 3.96 -7.17
C ARG A 70 23.59 5.06 -6.11
N LEU A 71 22.62 5.15 -5.21
CA LEU A 71 22.59 6.12 -4.13
C LEU A 71 23.79 5.97 -3.18
N LYS A 72 24.15 4.74 -2.78
CA LYS A 72 25.33 4.47 -1.94
C LYS A 72 26.63 4.95 -2.59
N ARG A 73 26.79 4.76 -3.91
CA ARG A 73 27.96 5.26 -4.64
C ARG A 73 28.02 6.78 -4.65
N LEU A 74 26.90 7.45 -4.91
CA LEU A 74 26.83 8.90 -4.91
C LEU A 74 27.14 9.48 -3.53
N VAL A 75 26.60 8.89 -2.46
CA VAL A 75 26.93 9.26 -1.09
C VAL A 75 28.43 9.11 -0.82
N GLY A 76 29.03 7.98 -1.20
CA GLY A 76 30.47 7.77 -1.04
C GLY A 76 31.32 8.80 -1.77
N GLN A 77 30.94 9.18 -3.00
CA GLN A 77 31.62 10.24 -3.75
C GLN A 77 31.52 11.60 -3.04
N LEU A 78 30.32 11.98 -2.62
CA LEU A 78 30.09 13.22 -1.89
C LEU A 78 30.87 13.27 -0.56
N THR A 79 30.96 12.16 0.17
CA THR A 79 31.76 12.10 1.41
C THR A 79 33.24 12.33 1.13
N LEU A 80 33.81 11.72 0.09
CA LEU A 80 35.21 11.91 -0.27
C LEU A 80 35.53 13.33 -0.76
N GLU A 81 34.59 13.95 -1.47
CA GLU A 81 34.70 15.36 -1.89
C GLU A 81 34.70 16.28 -0.67
N LEU A 82 33.79 16.06 0.29
CA LEU A 82 33.75 16.83 1.53
C LEU A 82 34.99 16.63 2.40
N ASP A 83 35.54 15.41 2.49
CA ASP A 83 36.79 15.16 3.21
C ASP A 83 37.99 15.85 2.53
N ARG A 84 38.00 15.92 1.20
CA ARG A 84 39.04 16.60 0.43
C ARG A 84 38.97 18.12 0.62
N ASP A 85 37.77 18.69 0.55
CA ASP A 85 37.55 20.13 0.63
C ASP A 85 37.62 20.64 2.08
N GLY A 86 37.19 19.83 3.05
CA GLY A 86 37.33 20.09 4.49
C GLY A 86 38.75 19.83 5.04
N GLY A 87 39.59 19.09 4.29
CA GLY A 87 40.99 18.80 4.62
C GLY A 87 42.00 19.88 4.21
N SER A 88 41.59 20.89 3.42
CA SER A 88 42.46 22.00 2.99
C SER A 88 42.51 23.17 3.99
N GLY A 89 41.93 23.01 5.18
CA GLY A 89 41.83 24.03 6.23
C GLY A 89 42.66 23.72 7.50
N ARG A 90 43.81 23.06 7.38
CA ARG A 90 44.82 22.96 8.45
C ARG A 90 46.21 23.26 7.93
#